data_AF-A0A661FPD7-F1
#
_entry.id   AF-A0A661FPD7-F1
#
_cell.length_a   1.000
_cell.length_b   1.000
_cell.length_c   1.000
_cell.angle_alpha   90.00
_cell.angle_beta   90.00
_cell.angle_gamma   90.00
#
_symmetry.space_group_name_H-M   'P 1'
#
loop_
_entity.id
_entity.type
_entity.pdbx_description
1 polymer ?
#
loop_
_entity_poly.entity_id
_entity_poly.type
_entity_poly.pdbx_seq_one_letter_code
_entity_poly.pdbx_strand_id
1 'polypeptide(L)'
;DVKQAYAVGKAAVELALAGENSVMPAIIRKSDSPYRWKIETAPLSRVANREKKMPKRYITKDGYGITAACRRYLEPLIAGEDYPPYAGGLPKYVRLKNIPVVKKLKTNFVL
;
A
#
# COMPACT_ATOMS: atom_id res chain seq x y z
N ASP A 1 1.62 -6.08 -6.18
CA ASP A 1 0.88 -5.06 -5.41
C ASP A 1 -0.31 -5.61 -4.61
N VAL A 2 -1.33 -6.19 -5.26
CA VAL A 2 -2.59 -6.64 -4.61
C VAL A 2 -2.39 -7.41 -3.29
N LYS A 3 -1.52 -8.43 -3.27
CA LYS A 3 -1.22 -9.20 -2.05
C LYS A 3 -0.67 -8.34 -0.90
N GLN A 4 0.14 -7.34 -1.20
CA GLN A 4 0.67 -6.40 -0.21
C GLN A 4 -0.45 -5.50 0.33
N ALA A 5 -1.33 -5.00 -0.55
CA ALA A 5 -2.48 -4.16 -0.16
C ALA A 5 -3.43 -4.89 0.80
N TYR A 6 -3.76 -6.15 0.53
CA TYR A 6 -4.55 -6.97 1.46
C TYR A 6 -3.81 -7.24 2.78
N ALA A 7 -2.51 -7.54 2.71
CA ALA A 7 -1.71 -7.84 3.90
C ALA A 7 -1.59 -6.64 4.85
N VAL A 8 -1.42 -5.41 4.34
CA VAL A 8 -1.36 -4.21 5.20
C VAL A 8 -2.69 -3.93 5.89
N GLY A 9 -3.82 -4.12 5.20
CA GLY A 9 -5.15 -3.95 5.80
C GLY A 9 -5.42 -4.99 6.90
N LYS A 10 -5.09 -6.26 6.63
CA LYS A 10 -5.18 -7.35 7.61
C LYS A 10 -4.32 -7.06 8.85
N ALA A 11 -3.04 -6.73 8.63
CA ALA A 11 -2.10 -6.46 9.70
C ALA A 11 -2.52 -5.25 10.56
N ALA A 12 -3.11 -4.21 9.97
CA ALA A 12 -3.62 -3.07 10.73
C ALA A 12 -4.68 -3.49 11.77
N VAL A 13 -5.60 -4.39 11.39
CA VAL A 13 -6.61 -4.91 12.32
C VAL A 13 -5.98 -5.80 13.38
N GLU A 14 -5.06 -6.70 12.99
CA GLU A 14 -4.35 -7.58 13.93
C GLU A 14 -3.55 -6.78 14.98
N LEU A 15 -2.89 -5.70 14.56
CA LEU A 15 -2.15 -4.81 15.46
C LEU A 15 -3.09 -4.09 16.44
N ALA A 16 -4.21 -3.56 15.96
CA ALA A 16 -5.19 -2.91 16.82
C ALA A 16 -5.78 -3.90 17.85
N LEU A 17 -6.05 -5.15 17.45
CA LEU A 17 -6.52 -6.20 18.36
C LEU A 17 -5.44 -6.64 19.37
N ALA A 18 -4.17 -6.57 19.00
CA ALA A 18 -3.05 -6.81 19.92
C ALA A 18 -2.80 -5.65 20.91
N GLY A 19 -3.59 -4.57 20.83
CA GLY A 19 -3.46 -3.39 21.70
C GLY A 19 -2.42 -2.37 21.23
N GLU A 20 -1.85 -2.56 20.04
CA GLU A 20 -0.93 -1.59 19.45
C GLU A 20 -1.68 -0.32 19.02
N ASN A 21 -1.10 0.84 19.31
CA ASN A 21 -1.67 2.13 18.98
C ASN A 21 -0.61 3.05 18.34
N SER A 22 -1.05 4.01 17.53
CA SER A 22 -0.17 5.00 16.88
C SER A 22 0.96 4.37 16.05
N VAL A 23 0.66 3.24 15.40
CA VAL A 23 1.57 2.51 14.50
C VAL A 23 0.96 2.36 13.11
N MET A 24 1.82 2.11 12.12
CA MET A 24 1.46 1.80 10.74
C MET A 24 2.13 0.49 10.31
N PRO A 25 1.39 -0.46 9.70
CA PRO A 25 2.02 -1.61 9.06
C PRO A 25 2.79 -1.16 7.81
N ALA A 26 4.04 -1.56 7.71
CA ALA A 26 4.97 -1.19 6.64
C ALA A 26 5.45 -2.43 5.88
N ILE A 27 5.54 -2.31 4.55
CA ILE A 27 6.09 -3.36 3.68
C ILE A 27 7.61 -3.25 3.67
N ILE A 28 8.28 -4.26 4.22
CA ILE A 28 9.74 -4.30 4.32
C ILE A 28 10.28 -5.34 3.34
N ARG A 29 11.04 -4.86 2.34
CA ARG A 29 11.81 -5.72 1.42
C ARG A 29 12.91 -6.44 2.20
N LYS A 30 12.99 -7.76 2.04
CA LYS A 30 13.99 -8.63 2.68
C LYS A 30 15.01 -9.21 1.71
N SER A 31 14.63 -9.38 0.44
CA SER A 31 15.53 -9.86 -0.62
C SER A 31 15.09 -9.28 -1.96
N ASP A 32 16.04 -9.05 -2.85
CA ASP A 32 15.80 -8.62 -4.24
C ASP A 32 15.64 -9.80 -5.20
N SER A 33 16.42 -10.87 -5.03
CA SER A 33 16.36 -12.08 -5.88
C SER A 33 16.58 -13.35 -5.06
N PRO A 34 15.54 -14.17 -4.80
CA PRO A 34 14.14 -13.91 -5.15
C PRO A 34 13.59 -12.70 -4.37
N TYR A 35 12.62 -11.98 -4.94
CA TYR A 35 11.97 -10.87 -4.24
C TYR A 35 11.15 -11.38 -3.06
N ARG A 36 11.51 -10.93 -1.85
CA ARG A 36 10.80 -11.28 -0.61
C ARG A 36 10.49 -10.02 0.18
N TRP A 37 9.33 -10.00 0.81
CA TRP A 37 8.88 -8.92 1.67
C TRP A 37 8.12 -9.48 2.86
N LYS A 38 7.99 -8.67 3.91
CA LYS A 38 7.11 -8.96 5.06
C LYS A 38 6.52 -7.66 5.59
N ILE A 39 5.50 -7.78 6.44
CA ILE A 39 4.97 -6.65 7.19
C ILE A 39 5.80 -6.47 8.48
N GLU A 40 6.18 -5.24 8.77
CA GLU A 40 6.70 -4.82 10.08
C GLU A 40 5.92 -3.59 10.57
N THR A 41 5.99 -3.32 11.87
CA THR A 41 5.36 -2.13 12.46
C THR A 41 6.30 -0.93 12.42
N ALA A 42 5.75 0.24 12.10
CA ALA A 42 6.45 1.52 12.16
C ALA A 42 5.66 2.50 13.05
N PRO A 43 6.29 3.12 14.08
CA PRO A 43 5.65 4.18 14.85
C PRO A 43 5.28 5.36 13.97
N LEU A 44 4.07 5.91 14.11
CA LEU A 44 3.62 7.07 13.32
C LEU A 44 4.53 8.29 13.50
N SER A 45 5.11 8.48 14.69
CA SER A 45 6.08 9.54 14.96
C SER A 45 7.34 9.49 14.09
N ARG A 46 7.70 8.31 13.56
CA ARG A 46 8.83 8.13 12.64
C ARG A 46 8.43 8.28 11.17
N VAL A 47 7.13 8.30 10.87
CA VAL A 47 6.58 8.38 9.51
C VAL A 47 6.05 9.78 9.21
N ALA A 48 5.45 10.44 10.20
CA ALA A 48 4.93 11.78 10.07
C ALA A 48 5.99 12.74 9.53
N ASN A 49 5.61 13.57 8.56
CA ASN A 49 6.48 14.55 7.89
C ASN A 49 7.74 13.97 7.22
N ARG A 50 7.77 12.66 6.95
CA ARG A 50 8.84 12.01 6.17
C ARG A 50 8.31 11.57 4.82
N GLU A 51 9.13 11.80 3.78
CA GLU A 51 8.81 11.44 2.41
C GLU A 51 9.87 10.52 1.83
N LYS A 52 9.44 9.56 1.01
CA LYS A 52 10.33 8.76 0.19
C LYS A 52 10.58 9.44 -1.15
N LYS A 53 11.56 10.33 -1.20
CA LYS A 53 11.97 11.00 -2.45
C LYS A 53 12.57 10.01 -3.44
N MET A 54 12.36 10.26 -4.73
CA MET A 54 13.00 9.50 -5.81
C MET A 54 14.53 9.66 -5.72
N PRO A 55 15.30 8.58 -5.51
CA PRO A 55 16.76 8.70 -5.43
C PRO A 55 17.35 9.19 -6.75
N LYS A 56 18.26 10.17 -6.72
CA LYS A 56 18.95 10.66 -7.94
C LYS A 56 19.58 9.53 -8.76
N ARG A 57 20.14 8.51 -8.09
CA ARG A 57 20.73 7.32 -8.73
C ARG A 57 19.74 6.46 -9.52
N TYR A 58 18.44 6.71 -9.42
CA TYR A 58 17.42 6.02 -10.21
C TYR A 58 17.22 6.63 -11.60
N ILE A 59 17.73 7.83 -11.83
CA ILE A 59 17.58 8.57 -13.09
C ILE A 59 18.93 8.53 -13.84
N THR A 60 18.89 8.33 -15.16
CA THR A 60 20.08 8.39 -16.02
C THR A 60 20.70 9.79 -16.03
N LYS A 61 21.97 9.89 -16.44
CA LYS A 61 22.72 11.17 -16.40
C LYS A 61 22.09 12.27 -17.26
N ASP A 62 21.44 11.89 -18.36
CA ASP A 62 20.71 12.78 -19.27
C ASP A 62 19.33 13.21 -18.74
N GLY A 63 18.84 12.57 -17.68
CA GLY A 63 17.53 12.87 -17.07
C GLY A 63 16.33 12.21 -17.74
N TYR A 64 16.51 11.45 -18.83
CA TYR A 64 15.39 10.95 -19.65
C TYR A 64 15.06 9.46 -19.47
N GLY A 65 15.75 8.76 -18.57
CA GLY A 65 15.59 7.32 -18.38
C GLY A 65 15.77 6.86 -16.94
N ILE A 66 15.49 5.58 -16.72
CA ILE A 66 15.72 4.90 -15.44
C ILE A 66 17.00 4.08 -15.46
N THR A 67 17.71 4.04 -14.34
CA THR A 67 18.92 3.22 -14.20
C THR A 67 18.60 1.76 -13.84
N ALA A 68 19.59 0.88 -13.91
CA ALA A 68 19.47 -0.50 -13.43
C ALA A 68 19.10 -0.57 -11.93
N ALA A 69 19.53 0.40 -11.12
CA ALA A 69 19.15 0.46 -9.71
C ALA A 69 17.65 0.76 -9.52
N CYS A 70 17.08 1.60 -10.39
CA CYS A 70 15.64 1.86 -10.41
C CYS A 70 14.87 0.61 -10.88
N ARG A 71 15.34 -0.04 -11.95
CA ARG A 71 14.72 -1.26 -12.48
C ARG A 71 14.65 -2.37 -11.43
N ARG A 72 15.76 -2.66 -10.74
CA ARG A 72 15.77 -3.62 -9.61
C ARG A 72 14.80 -3.26 -8.49
N TYR A 73 14.50 -1.98 -8.30
CA TYR A 73 13.55 -1.56 -7.30
C TYR A 73 12.10 -1.71 -7.77
N LEU A 74 11.76 -1.28 -8.99
CA LEU A 74 10.38 -1.22 -9.47
C LEU A 74 9.87 -2.54 -10.05
N GLU A 75 10.72 -3.28 -10.75
CA GLU A 75 10.33 -4.48 -11.51
C GLU A 75 9.64 -5.54 -10.63
N PRO A 76 10.11 -5.87 -9.41
CA PRO A 76 9.39 -6.83 -8.57
C PRO A 76 8.03 -6.34 -8.04
N LEU A 77 7.77 -5.03 -8.07
CA LEU A 77 6.52 -4.46 -7.54
C LEU A 77 5.34 -4.66 -8.50
N ILE A 78 5.64 -4.76 -9.80
CA ILE A 78 4.67 -5.00 -10.88
C ILE A 78 4.60 -6.48 -11.29
N ALA A 79 5.35 -7.35 -10.62
CA ALA A 79 5.44 -8.76 -11.00
C ALA A 79 4.13 -9.52 -10.72
N GLY A 80 3.70 -10.29 -11.73
CA GLY A 80 2.54 -11.16 -11.69
C GLY A 80 1.22 -10.45 -12.01
N GLU A 81 0.27 -11.24 -12.48
CA GLU A 81 -1.05 -10.79 -12.90
C GLU A 81 -2.13 -11.29 -11.92
N ASP A 82 -3.10 -10.42 -11.62
CA ASP A 82 -4.22 -10.72 -10.73
C ASP A 82 -5.52 -10.26 -11.42
N TYR A 83 -6.01 -11.10 -12.34
CA TYR A 83 -7.17 -10.78 -13.15
C TYR A 83 -8.48 -10.95 -12.34
N PRO A 84 -9.43 -10.00 -12.45
CA PRO A 84 -10.73 -10.15 -11.80
C PRO A 84 -11.54 -11.28 -12.47
N PRO A 85 -12.59 -11.79 -11.80
CA PRO A 85 -13.57 -12.66 -12.46
C PRO A 85 -14.31 -11.89 -13.59
N TYR A 86 -14.71 -12.59 -14.65
CA TYR A 86 -15.43 -12.02 -15.80
C TYR A 86 -16.86 -12.57 -15.90
N ALA A 87 -17.78 -11.74 -16.41
CA ALA A 87 -19.15 -12.13 -16.74
C ALA A 87 -19.62 -11.36 -17.99
N GLY A 88 -20.11 -12.06 -19.02
CA GLY A 88 -20.57 -11.43 -20.26
C GLY A 88 -19.46 -10.67 -21.01
N GLY A 89 -18.22 -11.14 -20.96
CA GLY A 89 -17.07 -10.49 -21.60
C GLY A 89 -16.48 -9.28 -20.85
N LEU A 90 -17.05 -8.90 -19.70
CA LEU A 90 -16.60 -7.75 -18.92
C LEU A 90 -16.11 -8.17 -17.51
N PRO A 91 -15.14 -7.45 -16.91
CA PRO A 91 -14.78 -7.65 -15.51
C PRO A 91 -15.96 -7.46 -14.57
N LYS A 92 -16.17 -8.44 -13.69
CA LYS A 92 -17.24 -8.45 -12.69
C LYS A 92 -16.80 -7.73 -11.42
N TYR A 93 -16.88 -6.41 -11.42
CA TYR A 93 -16.59 -5.60 -10.23
C TYR A 93 -17.77 -5.58 -9.24
N VAL A 94 -17.44 -5.46 -7.94
CA VAL A 94 -18.43 -5.38 -6.87
C VAL A 94 -18.95 -3.95 -6.71
N ARG A 95 -20.26 -3.80 -6.47
CA ARG A 95 -20.87 -2.54 -6.02
C ARG A 95 -21.37 -2.72 -4.59
N LEU A 96 -20.85 -1.90 -3.68
CA LEU A 96 -21.27 -1.91 -2.28
C LEU A 96 -22.63 -1.21 -2.12
N LYS A 97 -23.42 -1.66 -1.14
CA LYS A 97 -24.71 -1.03 -0.81
C LYS A 97 -24.54 0.34 -0.13
N ASN A 98 -23.41 0.55 0.55
CA ASN A 98 -23.09 1.80 1.28
C ASN A 98 -24.26 2.34 2.11
N ILE A 99 -24.91 1.46 2.87
CA ILE A 99 -26.06 1.82 3.70
C ILE A 99 -25.58 2.80 4.78
N PRO A 100 -26.16 4.01 4.88
CA PRO A 100 -25.72 5.01 5.84
C PRO A 100 -26.09 4.61 7.27
N VAL A 101 -25.25 5.02 8.23
CA VAL A 101 -25.54 4.89 9.65
C VAL A 101 -26.37 6.08 10.16
N VAL A 102 -27.23 5.83 11.15
CA VAL A 102 -28.05 6.88 11.78
C VAL A 102 -27.14 7.88 12.52
N LYS A 103 -27.35 9.17 12.28
CA LYS A 103 -26.62 10.24 12.98
C LYS A 103 -26.93 10.22 14.47
N LYS A 104 -25.88 10.31 15.30
CA LYS A 104 -26.00 10.44 16.76
C LYS A 104 -25.87 11.90 17.25
N LEU A 105 -25.13 12.73 16.52
CA LEU A 105 -24.90 14.12 16.86
C LEU A 105 -26.00 15.01 16.26
N LYS A 106 -26.45 16.00 17.03
CA LYS A 106 -27.51 16.95 16.64
C LYS A 106 -27.00 18.12 15.79
N THR A 107 -25.69 18.35 15.82
CA THR A 107 -25.04 19.47 15.15
C THR A 107 -24.32 19.02 13.89
N ASN A 108 -24.29 19.89 12.90
CA ASN A 108 -23.39 19.72 11.76
C ASN A 108 -21.98 20.16 12.17
N PHE A 109 -20.97 19.49 11.62
CA PHE A 109 -19.59 19.92 11.74
C PHE A 109 -19.31 20.96 10.65
N VAL A 110 -18.83 22.14 11.05
CA VAL A 110 -18.41 23.24 10.16
C VAL A 110 -16.93 23.49 10.46
N LEU A 111 -16.09 23.46 9.42
CA LEU A 111 -14.65 23.73 9.49
C LEU A 111 -14.36 25.22 9.52
#